data_AF-A0A7Y4WS43-F1
#
_entry.id   AF-A0A7Y4WS43-F1
#
_cell.length_a   1.000
_cell.length_b   1.000
_cell.length_c   1.000
_cell.angle_alpha   90.00
_cell.angle_beta   90.00
_cell.angle_gamma   90.00
#
_symmetry.space_group_name_H-M   'P 1'
#
loop_
_entity.id
_entity.type
_entity.pdbx_description
1 polymer ?
#
loop_
_entity_poly.entity_id
_entity_poly.type
_entity_poly.pdbx_seq_one_letter_code
_entity_poly.pdbx_strand_id
1 'polypeptide(L)'
;MSLITIGIVGAARTAATGASRELARAQAQAAVESGVDYAVNALLTAQGFAPSLLTKPEVVAVGGFRVVVSVRPEHAKVDLNYADANLLALLFVSGGADQKRADALAAAIEDWRDGDDLLHVNGAERQQYAAAGLGYAPSNQFFRSPDELRLVFGLDPRLYDCVRPEVTILSQRQGVDLDFASAGIRRAAGIDKDAVPAPAVVQPGDAFEITARLDDRTRGVRRSERAVVRITGDPSNPYSVLSFEPARPLEDAAVRSCPKLVTAQARP
;
A
#
# COMPACT_ATOMS: atom_id res chain seq x y z
N MET A 1 -39.99 -1.45 -45.02
CA MET A 1 -38.64 -1.02 -44.60
C MET A 1 -38.41 -1.29 -43.12
N SER A 2 -38.58 -2.53 -42.68
CA SER A 2 -38.87 -2.84 -41.27
C SER A 2 -38.06 -4.04 -40.80
N LEU A 3 -37.70 -4.05 -39.51
CA LEU A 3 -36.83 -5.01 -38.80
C LEU A 3 -35.33 -4.97 -39.12
N ILE A 4 -34.91 -5.04 -40.40
CA ILE A 4 -33.47 -5.10 -40.74
C ILE A 4 -32.76 -3.78 -40.43
N THR A 5 -33.40 -2.63 -40.71
CA THR A 5 -32.84 -1.30 -40.42
C THR A 5 -32.77 -0.99 -38.92
N ILE A 6 -33.74 -1.47 -38.11
CA ILE A 6 -33.72 -1.31 -36.65
C ILE A 6 -32.58 -2.12 -36.04
N GLY A 7 -32.35 -3.36 -36.50
CA GLY A 7 -31.23 -4.19 -36.05
C GLY A 7 -29.86 -3.60 -36.34
N ILE A 8 -29.65 -3.07 -37.56
CA ILE A 8 -28.38 -2.45 -37.96
C ILE A 8 -28.11 -1.15 -37.19
N VAL A 9 -29.12 -0.30 -36.99
CA VAL A 9 -28.97 0.95 -36.20
C VAL A 9 -28.72 0.65 -34.71
N GLY A 10 -29.37 -0.37 -34.16
CA GLY A 10 -29.11 -0.84 -32.79
C GLY A 10 -27.68 -1.32 -32.60
N ALA A 11 -27.20 -2.20 -33.49
CA ALA A 11 -25.83 -2.71 -33.47
C ALA A 11 -24.77 -1.59 -33.62
N ALA A 12 -25.00 -0.63 -34.51
CA ALA A 12 -24.11 0.52 -34.71
C ALA A 12 -24.05 1.42 -33.47
N ARG A 13 -25.19 1.69 -32.81
CA ARG A 13 -25.22 2.44 -31.55
C ARG A 13 -24.48 1.70 -30.44
N THR A 14 -24.68 0.40 -30.30
CA THR A 14 -23.94 -0.40 -29.30
C THR A 14 -22.44 -0.38 -29.55
N ALA A 15 -22.00 -0.55 -30.80
CA ALA A 15 -20.59 -0.49 -31.17
C ALA A 15 -19.97 0.89 -30.89
N ALA A 16 -20.66 1.98 -31.26
CA ALA A 16 -20.21 3.33 -30.98
C ALA A 16 -20.10 3.63 -29.48
N THR A 17 -21.11 3.25 -28.69
CA THR A 17 -21.04 3.40 -27.22
C THR A 17 -19.95 2.55 -26.59
N GLY A 18 -19.68 1.36 -27.12
CA GLY A 18 -18.57 0.49 -26.71
C GLY A 18 -17.22 1.16 -26.96
N ALA A 19 -16.99 1.64 -28.19
CA ALA A 19 -15.75 2.34 -28.55
C ALA A 19 -15.52 3.59 -27.70
N SER A 20 -16.57 4.39 -27.42
CA SER A 20 -16.45 5.55 -26.53
C SER A 20 -16.08 5.17 -25.08
N ARG A 21 -16.59 4.03 -24.57
CA ARG A 21 -16.24 3.55 -23.24
C ARG A 21 -14.80 3.07 -23.16
N GLU A 22 -14.33 2.34 -24.17
CA GLU A 22 -12.93 1.91 -24.24
C GLU A 22 -11.98 3.10 -24.33
N LEU A 23 -12.31 4.11 -25.16
CA LEU A 23 -11.56 5.35 -25.22
C LEU A 23 -11.52 6.06 -23.86
N ALA A 24 -12.68 6.21 -23.18
CA ALA A 24 -12.73 6.84 -21.86
C ALA A 24 -11.91 6.06 -20.80
N ARG A 25 -11.86 4.73 -20.90
CA ARG A 25 -11.03 3.88 -20.02
C ARG A 25 -9.55 4.08 -20.28
N ALA A 26 -9.13 4.12 -21.54
CA ALA A 26 -7.74 4.37 -21.91
C ALA A 26 -7.29 5.79 -21.50
N GLN A 27 -8.14 6.80 -21.70
CA GLN A 27 -7.85 8.17 -21.26
C GLN A 27 -7.78 8.28 -19.73
N ALA A 28 -8.66 7.58 -19.00
CA ALA A 28 -8.61 7.54 -17.54
C ALA A 28 -7.35 6.82 -17.04
N GLN A 29 -6.89 5.77 -17.73
CA GLN A 29 -5.63 5.09 -17.42
C GLN A 29 -4.45 6.06 -17.55
N ALA A 30 -4.32 6.71 -18.71
CA ALA A 30 -3.28 7.71 -18.95
C ALA A 30 -3.35 8.87 -17.95
N ALA A 31 -4.55 9.29 -17.55
CA ALA A 31 -4.73 10.32 -16.54
C ALA A 31 -4.19 9.90 -15.15
N VAL A 32 -4.43 8.66 -14.73
CA VAL A 32 -3.91 8.16 -13.45
C VAL A 32 -2.39 7.99 -13.49
N GLU A 33 -1.83 7.49 -14.59
CA GLU A 33 -0.37 7.43 -14.82
C GLU A 33 0.26 8.83 -14.76
N SER A 34 -0.36 9.82 -15.41
CA SER A 34 0.07 11.22 -15.31
C SER A 34 -0.01 11.76 -13.87
N GLY A 35 -0.94 11.26 -13.06
CA GLY A 35 -1.00 11.57 -11.63
C GLY A 35 0.19 11.02 -10.85
N VAL A 36 0.71 9.85 -11.24
CA VAL A 36 1.96 9.30 -10.70
C VAL A 36 3.15 10.17 -11.12
N ASP A 37 3.25 10.51 -12.40
CA ASP A 37 4.32 11.37 -12.93
C ASP A 37 4.34 12.74 -12.25
N TYR A 38 3.16 13.31 -11.99
CA TYR A 38 3.02 14.55 -11.22
C TYR A 38 3.66 14.44 -9.82
N ALA A 39 3.38 13.36 -9.09
CA ALA A 39 3.97 13.15 -7.77
C ALA A 39 5.48 12.91 -7.84
N VAL A 40 5.96 12.14 -8.83
CA VAL A 40 7.40 11.95 -9.05
C VAL A 40 8.08 13.30 -9.30
N ASN A 41 7.53 14.13 -10.18
CA ASN A 41 8.07 15.46 -10.44
C ASN A 41 8.08 16.33 -9.17
N ALA A 42 7.00 16.31 -8.38
CA ALA A 42 6.94 17.05 -7.11
C ALA A 42 8.02 16.61 -6.11
N LEU A 43 8.32 15.31 -6.03
CA LEU A 43 9.41 14.76 -5.22
C LEU A 43 10.80 15.20 -5.73
N LEU A 44 11.00 15.19 -7.05
CA LEU A 44 12.28 15.58 -7.66
C LEU A 44 12.58 17.08 -7.57
N THR A 45 11.54 17.92 -7.66
CA THR A 45 11.67 19.39 -7.59
C THR A 45 11.61 19.93 -6.17
N ALA A 46 11.54 19.06 -5.16
CA ALA A 46 11.38 19.41 -3.76
C ALA A 46 12.50 20.35 -3.21
N GLN A 47 13.68 20.43 -3.85
CA GLN A 47 14.77 21.37 -3.53
C GLN A 47 15.09 21.50 -2.03
N GLY A 48 15.01 20.40 -1.27
CA GLY A 48 15.27 20.40 0.17
C GLY A 48 14.06 20.72 1.06
N PHE A 49 12.89 20.96 0.50
CA PHE A 49 11.62 21.16 1.21
C PHE A 49 10.71 19.95 1.05
N ALA A 50 9.88 19.67 2.05
CA ALA A 50 8.88 18.61 1.95
C ALA A 50 7.76 19.02 0.97
N PRO A 51 7.49 18.26 -0.10
CA PRO A 51 6.32 18.52 -0.93
C PRO A 51 5.04 18.28 -0.12
N SER A 52 4.02 19.11 -0.36
CA SER A 52 2.73 19.01 0.37
C SER A 52 2.05 17.65 0.20
N LEU A 53 2.30 16.96 -0.91
CA LEU A 53 1.86 15.59 -1.18
C LEU A 53 2.23 14.56 -0.11
N LEU A 54 3.29 14.79 0.69
CA LEU A 54 3.68 13.92 1.80
C LEU A 54 2.76 14.04 3.02
N THR A 55 2.03 15.16 3.13
CA THR A 55 1.20 15.45 4.31
C THR A 55 -0.30 15.42 3.98
N LYS A 56 -0.67 15.65 2.72
CA LYS A 56 -2.06 15.63 2.29
C LYS A 56 -2.19 15.21 0.81
N PRO A 57 -3.26 14.51 0.44
CA PRO A 57 -3.56 14.26 -0.97
C PRO A 57 -3.83 15.56 -1.74
N GLU A 58 -3.48 15.56 -3.02
CA GLU A 58 -3.75 16.67 -3.94
C GLU A 58 -4.63 16.20 -5.11
N VAL A 59 -5.29 17.14 -5.77
CA VAL A 59 -6.17 16.85 -6.92
C VAL A 59 -5.58 17.48 -8.17
N VAL A 60 -5.21 16.63 -9.13
CA VAL A 60 -4.63 17.04 -10.42
C VAL A 60 -5.69 16.87 -11.51
N ALA A 61 -5.81 17.86 -12.40
CA ALA A 61 -6.68 17.78 -13.57
C ALA A 61 -5.86 17.33 -14.79
N VAL A 62 -6.17 16.16 -15.35
CA VAL A 62 -5.48 15.60 -16.53
C VAL A 62 -6.53 15.14 -17.55
N GLY A 63 -6.46 15.69 -18.77
CA GLY A 63 -7.36 15.26 -19.86
C GLY A 63 -8.86 15.37 -19.54
N GLY A 64 -9.27 16.30 -18.68
CA GLY A 64 -10.66 16.44 -18.24
C GLY A 64 -11.11 15.43 -17.17
N PHE A 65 -10.17 14.70 -16.57
CA PHE A 65 -10.36 13.88 -15.37
C PHE A 65 -9.75 14.57 -14.15
N ARG A 66 -10.31 14.26 -12.97
CA ARG A 66 -9.74 14.66 -11.68
C ARG A 66 -9.09 13.43 -11.04
N VAL A 67 -7.80 13.53 -10.76
CA VAL A 67 -6.99 12.46 -10.17
C VAL A 67 -6.56 12.90 -8.78
N VAL A 68 -6.91 12.11 -7.77
CA VAL A 68 -6.46 12.31 -6.39
C VAL A 68 -5.14 11.58 -6.22
N VAL A 69 -4.08 12.33 -5.91
CA VAL A 69 -2.72 11.82 -5.77
C VAL A 69 -2.28 11.94 -4.31
N SER A 70 -1.70 10.89 -3.76
CA SER A 70 -1.15 10.86 -2.40
C SER A 70 0.21 10.18 -2.39
N VAL A 71 1.12 10.65 -1.55
CA VAL A 71 2.46 10.07 -1.41
C VAL A 71 2.69 9.66 0.05
N ARG A 72 3.25 8.48 0.26
CA ARG A 72 3.68 7.97 1.57
C ARG A 72 5.11 7.46 1.46
N PRO A 73 6.05 7.90 2.32
CA PRO A 73 7.39 7.31 2.34
C PRO A 73 7.36 5.83 2.75
N GLU A 74 8.21 4.99 2.16
CA GLU A 74 8.30 3.56 2.53
C GLU A 74 8.82 3.37 3.96
N HIS A 75 9.64 4.29 4.47
CA HIS A 75 10.10 4.27 5.86
C HIS A 75 8.99 4.59 6.89
N ALA A 76 7.80 4.94 6.43
CA ALA A 76 6.60 5.07 7.26
C ALA A 76 5.81 3.75 7.41
N LYS A 77 6.35 2.65 6.89
CA LYS A 77 5.81 1.28 6.98
C LYS A 77 6.77 0.39 7.75
N VAL A 78 6.27 -0.73 8.24
CA VAL A 78 7.07 -1.72 8.96
C VAL A 78 7.81 -2.60 7.96
N ASP A 79 9.14 -2.64 8.08
CA ASP A 79 9.97 -3.46 7.21
C ASP A 79 10.01 -4.91 7.69
N LEU A 80 9.48 -5.84 6.88
CA LEU A 80 9.44 -7.26 7.25
C LEU A 80 10.83 -7.87 7.42
N ASN A 81 11.87 -7.31 6.79
CA ASN A 81 13.22 -7.86 6.84
C ASN A 81 14.07 -7.28 7.98
N TYR A 82 13.71 -6.12 8.53
CA TYR A 82 14.55 -5.39 9.48
C TYR A 82 13.87 -5.01 10.80
N ALA A 83 12.54 -4.93 10.84
CA ALA A 83 11.81 -4.61 12.07
C ALA A 83 12.09 -5.64 13.17
N ASP A 84 12.21 -5.18 14.42
CA ASP A 84 12.33 -6.08 15.57
C ASP A 84 10.97 -6.64 16.02
N ALA A 85 11.01 -7.66 16.88
CA ALA A 85 9.83 -8.31 17.43
C ALA A 85 8.80 -7.34 18.03
N ASN A 86 9.25 -6.25 18.68
CA ASN A 86 8.34 -5.28 19.30
C ASN A 86 7.57 -4.49 18.25
N LEU A 87 8.25 -4.02 17.20
CA LEU A 87 7.60 -3.30 16.10
C LEU A 87 6.69 -4.23 15.27
N LEU A 88 7.09 -5.48 15.07
CA LEU A 88 6.27 -6.50 14.42
C LEU A 88 5.00 -6.81 15.24
N ALA A 89 5.12 -6.95 16.56
CA ALA A 89 3.95 -7.14 17.41
C ALA A 89 3.02 -5.91 17.35
N LEU A 90 3.59 -4.69 17.40
CA LEU A 90 2.83 -3.44 17.29
C LEU A 90 2.04 -3.35 15.98
N LEU A 91 2.61 -3.80 14.86
CA LEU A 91 1.90 -3.91 13.58
C LEU A 91 0.63 -4.75 13.71
N PHE A 92 0.71 -5.94 14.32
CA PHE A 92 -0.45 -6.82 14.46
C PHE A 92 -1.47 -6.31 15.47
N VAL A 93 -1.03 -5.68 16.56
CA VAL A 93 -1.92 -4.97 17.49
C VAL A 93 -2.67 -3.85 16.75
N SER A 94 -1.99 -3.12 15.86
CA SER A 94 -2.65 -2.09 15.04
C SER A 94 -3.75 -2.66 14.12
N GLY A 95 -3.60 -3.92 13.71
CA GLY A 95 -4.60 -4.69 12.95
C GLY A 95 -5.68 -5.36 13.81
N GLY A 96 -5.61 -5.21 15.14
CA GLY A 96 -6.61 -5.72 16.08
C GLY A 96 -6.32 -7.11 16.68
N ALA A 97 -5.09 -7.62 16.55
CA ALA A 97 -4.67 -8.79 17.32
C ALA A 97 -4.51 -8.43 18.81
N ASP A 98 -4.76 -9.39 19.71
CA ASP A 98 -4.33 -9.25 21.10
C ASP A 98 -2.80 -9.42 21.21
N GLN A 99 -2.22 -8.99 22.34
CA GLN A 99 -0.78 -8.97 22.52
C GLN A 99 -0.15 -10.37 22.36
N LYS A 100 -0.75 -11.40 22.95
CA LYS A 100 -0.22 -12.77 22.88
C LYS A 100 -0.15 -13.26 21.43
N ARG A 101 -1.20 -12.98 20.65
CA ARG A 101 -1.24 -13.33 19.23
C ARG A 101 -0.23 -12.51 18.43
N ALA A 102 -0.11 -11.22 18.72
CA ALA A 102 0.85 -10.34 18.06
C ALA A 102 2.30 -10.79 18.29
N ASP A 103 2.65 -11.18 19.52
CA ASP A 103 3.97 -11.69 19.88
C ASP A 103 4.30 -13.00 19.14
N ALA A 104 3.33 -13.93 19.04
CA ALA A 104 3.51 -15.18 18.30
C ALA A 104 3.69 -14.94 16.79
N LEU A 105 2.94 -13.99 16.21
CA LEU A 105 3.10 -13.61 14.80
C LEU A 105 4.44 -12.91 14.54
N ALA A 106 4.93 -12.11 15.48
CA ALA A 106 6.25 -11.50 15.40
C ALA A 106 7.35 -12.56 15.39
N ALA A 107 7.29 -13.52 16.32
CA ALA A 107 8.23 -14.65 16.36
C ALA A 107 8.18 -15.50 15.08
N ALA A 108 6.99 -15.75 14.53
CA ALA A 108 6.84 -16.48 13.27
C ALA A 108 7.39 -15.70 12.04
N ILE A 109 7.45 -14.36 12.09
CA ILE A 109 8.15 -13.56 11.07
C ILE A 109 9.66 -13.66 11.23
N GLU A 110 10.16 -13.72 12.47
CA GLU A 110 11.60 -13.89 12.74
C GLU A 110 12.08 -15.25 12.22
N ASP A 111 11.41 -16.35 12.60
CA ASP A 111 11.68 -17.71 12.07
C ASP A 111 11.46 -17.80 10.55
N TRP A 112 10.62 -16.92 9.97
CA TRP A 112 10.45 -16.91 8.51
C TRP A 112 11.71 -16.46 7.77
N ARG A 113 12.42 -15.48 8.33
CA ARG A 113 13.47 -14.74 7.63
C ARG A 113 14.89 -15.05 8.11
N ASP A 114 15.05 -15.63 9.29
CA ASP A 114 16.36 -16.04 9.79
C ASP A 114 16.88 -17.28 9.06
N GLY A 115 18.19 -17.52 9.14
CA GLY A 115 18.86 -18.49 8.26
C GLY A 115 18.98 -19.89 8.85
N ASP A 116 18.48 -20.12 10.06
CA ASP A 116 18.64 -21.37 10.79
C ASP A 116 17.29 -22.11 10.89
N ASP A 117 17.19 -23.12 11.74
CA ASP A 117 15.95 -23.87 12.01
C ASP A 117 15.61 -23.77 13.52
N LEU A 118 16.13 -22.74 14.24
CA LEU A 118 15.94 -22.57 15.67
C LEU A 118 14.61 -21.89 15.95
N LEU A 119 13.69 -22.67 16.50
CA LEU A 119 12.36 -22.18 16.87
C LEU A 119 12.42 -21.10 17.97
N HIS A 120 11.97 -19.88 17.66
CA HIS A 120 11.68 -18.87 18.66
C HIS A 120 10.49 -19.25 19.56
N VAL A 121 10.41 -18.66 20.75
CA VAL A 121 9.29 -18.90 21.67
C VAL A 121 7.98 -18.45 21.02
N ASN A 122 7.05 -19.40 20.80
CA ASN A 122 5.79 -19.21 20.05
C ASN A 122 5.96 -18.89 18.56
N GLY A 123 7.16 -19.06 18.01
CA GLY A 123 7.43 -18.96 16.58
C GLY A 123 6.94 -20.18 15.80
N ALA A 124 7.36 -20.29 14.55
CA ALA A 124 7.00 -21.38 13.67
C ALA A 124 8.09 -21.70 12.65
N GLU A 125 8.59 -22.92 12.75
CA GLU A 125 9.54 -23.51 11.84
C GLU A 125 8.91 -24.61 10.98
N ARG A 126 9.69 -25.22 10.10
CA ARG A 126 9.26 -26.33 9.23
C ARG A 126 8.36 -27.37 9.91
N GLN A 127 8.65 -27.72 11.17
CA GLN A 127 7.85 -28.69 11.93
C GLN A 127 6.44 -28.17 12.27
N GLN A 128 6.30 -26.90 12.68
CA GLN A 128 5.03 -26.26 13.00
C GLN A 128 4.15 -26.16 11.76
N TYR A 129 4.74 -25.75 10.64
CA TYR A 129 4.07 -25.71 9.34
C TYR A 129 3.55 -27.09 8.92
N ALA A 130 4.40 -28.12 9.00
CA ALA A 130 4.01 -29.49 8.66
C ALA A 130 2.91 -30.03 9.60
N ALA A 131 2.99 -29.76 10.91
CA ALA A 131 1.98 -30.15 11.89
C ALA A 131 0.62 -29.49 11.64
N ALA A 132 0.61 -28.29 11.05
CA ALA A 132 -0.61 -27.61 10.59
C ALA A 132 -1.11 -28.08 9.20
N GLY A 133 -0.45 -29.06 8.59
CA GLY A 133 -0.82 -29.59 7.28
C GLY A 133 -0.48 -28.65 6.11
N LEU A 134 0.40 -27.67 6.32
CA LEU A 134 0.85 -26.76 5.27
C LEU A 134 1.90 -27.44 4.39
N GLY A 135 1.72 -27.39 3.07
CA GLY A 135 2.64 -27.98 2.09
C GLY A 135 3.89 -27.13 1.80
N TYR A 136 4.17 -26.14 2.65
CA TYR A 136 5.29 -25.21 2.54
C TYR A 136 5.86 -24.95 3.93
N ALA A 137 7.05 -24.35 3.98
CA ALA A 137 7.80 -24.06 5.20
C ALA A 137 8.24 -22.58 5.17
N PRO A 138 8.79 -22.04 6.27
CA PRO A 138 9.40 -20.72 6.23
C PRO A 138 10.55 -20.68 5.19
N SER A 139 10.83 -19.48 4.69
CA SER A 139 11.80 -19.32 3.58
C SER A 139 13.25 -19.43 4.05
N ASN A 140 13.47 -19.23 5.35
CA ASN A 140 14.75 -19.07 6.03
C ASN A 140 15.66 -18.07 5.31
N GLN A 141 15.02 -17.03 4.75
CA GLN A 141 15.59 -15.97 3.92
C GLN A 141 14.69 -14.74 4.03
N PHE A 142 15.26 -13.58 3.72
CA PHE A 142 14.49 -12.34 3.61
C PHE A 142 13.27 -12.47 2.69
N PHE A 143 12.18 -11.82 3.09
CA PHE A 143 10.99 -11.62 2.29
C PHE A 143 11.36 -10.99 0.95
N ARG A 144 10.95 -11.64 -0.14
CA ARG A 144 11.16 -11.16 -1.51
C ARG A 144 10.01 -10.30 -2.01
N SER A 145 8.86 -10.42 -1.37
CA SER A 145 7.69 -9.58 -1.58
C SER A 145 6.95 -9.43 -0.27
N PRO A 146 6.34 -8.27 0.02
CA PRO A 146 5.50 -8.15 1.20
C PRO A 146 4.25 -9.06 1.13
N ASP A 147 3.90 -9.61 -0.03
CA ASP A 147 2.83 -10.60 -0.18
C ASP A 147 3.17 -11.98 0.41
N GLU A 148 4.46 -12.29 0.63
CA GLU A 148 4.87 -13.54 1.31
C GLU A 148 4.40 -13.54 2.77
N LEU A 149 4.05 -12.38 3.34
CA LEU A 149 3.46 -12.28 4.69
C LEU A 149 2.23 -13.19 4.88
N ARG A 150 1.43 -13.43 3.84
CA ARG A 150 0.26 -14.35 3.92
C ARG A 150 0.62 -15.80 4.23
N LEU A 151 1.89 -16.17 4.07
CA LEU A 151 2.43 -17.49 4.34
C LEU A 151 2.98 -17.62 5.76
N VAL A 152 3.01 -16.53 6.54
CA VAL A 152 3.46 -16.56 7.93
C VAL A 152 2.46 -17.36 8.78
N PHE A 153 3.00 -18.25 9.61
CA PHE A 153 2.22 -19.16 10.42
C PHE A 153 1.28 -18.41 11.38
N GLY A 154 0.03 -18.87 11.48
CA GLY A 154 -0.97 -18.27 12.37
C GLY A 154 -1.56 -16.94 11.89
N LEU A 155 -1.09 -16.39 10.77
CA LEU A 155 -1.67 -15.19 10.17
C LEU A 155 -2.95 -15.55 9.42
N ASP A 156 -4.08 -15.01 9.86
CA ASP A 156 -5.36 -15.22 9.17
C ASP A 156 -5.57 -14.21 8.02
N PRO A 157 -6.39 -14.54 7.00
CA PRO A 157 -6.60 -13.67 5.84
C PRO A 157 -7.12 -12.27 6.19
N ARG A 158 -7.95 -12.12 7.23
CA ARG A 158 -8.48 -10.82 7.63
C ARG A 158 -7.38 -9.95 8.21
N LEU A 159 -6.57 -10.50 9.12
CA LEU A 159 -5.45 -9.74 9.69
C LEU A 159 -4.41 -9.40 8.62
N TYR A 160 -4.09 -10.34 7.72
CA TYR A 160 -3.25 -10.09 6.55
C TYR A 160 -3.77 -8.92 5.71
N ASP A 161 -5.03 -8.97 5.27
CA ASP A 161 -5.64 -7.91 4.46
C ASP A 161 -5.55 -6.54 5.14
N CYS A 162 -5.68 -6.51 6.47
CA CYS A 162 -5.56 -5.27 7.23
C CYS A 162 -4.14 -4.71 7.29
N VAL A 163 -3.14 -5.56 7.58
CA VAL A 163 -1.76 -5.09 7.81
C VAL A 163 -0.94 -5.00 6.52
N ARG A 164 -1.36 -5.63 5.43
CA ARG A 164 -0.62 -5.66 4.16
C ARG A 164 -0.25 -4.28 3.59
N PRO A 165 -1.09 -3.22 3.68
CA PRO A 165 -0.69 -1.87 3.26
C PRO A 165 0.35 -1.21 4.17
N GLU A 166 0.51 -1.71 5.39
CA GLU A 166 1.37 -1.14 6.45
C GLU A 166 2.78 -1.74 6.47
N VAL A 167 3.05 -2.72 5.59
CA VAL A 167 4.34 -3.41 5.51
C VAL A 167 5.10 -3.10 4.22
N THR A 168 6.42 -3.19 4.31
CA THR A 168 7.35 -3.06 3.18
C THR A 168 8.52 -4.03 3.33
N ILE A 169 9.34 -4.09 2.30
CA ILE A 169 10.69 -4.71 2.30
C ILE A 169 11.76 -3.72 1.80
N LEU A 170 11.38 -2.45 1.64
CA LEU A 170 12.14 -1.47 0.86
C LEU A 170 12.80 -0.38 1.72
N SER A 171 12.43 -0.27 3.00
CA SER A 171 12.92 0.82 3.85
C SER A 171 14.29 0.51 4.45
N GLN A 172 14.63 -0.77 4.63
CA GLN A 172 15.86 -1.25 5.27
C GLN A 172 16.09 -0.64 6.66
N ARG A 173 15.00 -0.39 7.39
CA ARG A 173 15.00 0.23 8.72
C ARG A 173 14.40 -0.71 9.75
N GLN A 174 15.03 -0.76 10.91
CA GLN A 174 14.48 -1.45 12.08
C GLN A 174 13.29 -0.69 12.69
N GLY A 175 13.31 0.64 12.59
CA GLY A 175 12.23 1.51 13.07
C GLY A 175 11.28 1.96 11.97
N VAL A 176 10.12 2.49 12.38
CA VAL A 176 9.16 3.15 11.51
C VAL A 176 9.12 4.65 11.81
N ASP A 177 9.02 5.47 10.78
CA ASP A 177 8.76 6.91 10.94
C ASP A 177 7.29 7.14 11.29
N LEU A 178 7.05 7.54 12.53
CA LEU A 178 5.72 7.73 13.09
C LEU A 178 5.04 9.02 12.62
N ASP A 179 5.78 9.99 12.08
CA ASP A 179 5.20 11.23 11.54
C ASP A 179 4.37 10.94 10.29
N PHE A 180 4.80 9.97 9.47
CA PHE A 180 4.12 9.56 8.24
C PHE A 180 3.40 8.21 8.35
N ALA A 181 3.50 7.53 9.49
CA ALA A 181 2.83 6.26 9.72
C ALA A 181 1.30 6.41 9.71
N SER A 182 0.59 5.33 9.36
CA SER A 182 -0.86 5.30 9.39
C SER A 182 -1.40 5.57 10.80
N ALA A 183 -2.64 6.04 10.88
CA ALA A 183 -3.31 6.24 12.16
C ALA A 183 -3.41 4.93 12.99
N GLY A 184 -3.43 3.76 12.32
CA GLY A 184 -3.34 2.43 12.95
C GLY A 184 -2.07 2.28 13.78
N ILE A 185 -0.94 2.40 13.10
CA ILE A 185 0.41 2.26 13.68
C ILE A 185 0.63 3.30 14.78
N ARG A 186 0.31 4.58 14.53
CA ARG A 186 0.51 5.63 15.55
C ARG A 186 -0.27 5.37 16.84
N ARG A 187 -1.54 4.97 16.73
CA ARG A 187 -2.33 4.62 17.93
C ARG A 187 -1.77 3.41 18.66
N ALA A 188 -1.33 2.39 17.94
CA ALA A 188 -0.70 1.22 18.55
C ALA A 188 0.63 1.58 19.26
N ALA A 189 1.33 2.61 18.77
CA ALA A 189 2.50 3.21 19.41
C ALA A 189 2.16 4.17 20.57
N GLY A 190 0.89 4.35 20.92
CA GLY A 190 0.47 5.28 21.98
C GLY A 190 0.54 6.76 21.60
N ILE A 191 0.70 7.08 20.31
CA ILE A 191 0.68 8.45 19.80
C ILE A 191 -0.76 8.84 19.47
N ASP A 192 -1.36 9.69 20.31
CA ASP A 192 -2.67 10.27 20.07
C ASP A 192 -2.58 11.55 19.19
N LYS A 193 -3.71 11.95 18.62
CA LYS A 193 -3.86 12.83 17.44
C LYS A 193 -3.10 14.18 17.47
N ASP A 194 -2.83 14.65 16.25
CA ASP A 194 -2.50 16.04 15.85
C ASP A 194 -1.02 16.45 15.77
N ALA A 195 -0.08 15.51 15.81
CA ALA A 195 1.27 15.82 15.33
C ALA A 195 1.22 16.12 13.83
N VAL A 196 1.44 17.39 13.47
CA VAL A 196 1.76 17.77 12.09
C VAL A 196 3.12 17.12 11.81
N PRO A 197 3.22 16.26 10.78
CA PRO A 197 4.50 15.63 10.43
C PRO A 197 5.57 16.71 10.31
N ALA A 198 6.77 16.47 10.85
CA ALA A 198 7.87 17.37 10.56
C ALA A 198 8.08 17.41 9.04
N PRO A 199 8.52 18.55 8.47
CA PRO A 199 8.87 18.60 7.06
C PRO A 199 9.94 17.55 6.74
N ALA A 200 9.55 16.48 6.04
CA ALA A 200 10.49 15.48 5.56
C ALA A 200 11.20 15.97 4.30
N VAL A 201 12.53 16.00 4.36
CA VAL A 201 13.36 16.28 3.19
C VAL A 201 13.48 15.01 2.35
N VAL A 202 13.22 15.12 1.04
CA VAL A 202 13.44 14.03 0.09
C VAL A 202 14.94 13.84 -0.12
N GLN A 203 15.46 12.63 0.14
CA GLN A 203 16.88 12.30 -0.02
C GLN A 203 17.12 11.24 -1.10
N PRO A 204 18.30 11.22 -1.73
CA PRO A 204 18.73 10.08 -2.54
C PRO A 204 18.66 8.77 -1.74
N GLY A 205 18.10 7.72 -2.33
CA GLY A 205 17.85 6.43 -1.70
C GLY A 205 16.43 6.27 -1.15
N ASP A 206 15.73 7.38 -0.85
CA ASP A 206 14.36 7.31 -0.33
C ASP A 206 13.42 6.66 -1.35
N ALA A 207 12.57 5.76 -0.83
CA ALA A 207 11.50 5.14 -1.58
C ALA A 207 10.15 5.69 -1.11
N PHE A 208 9.25 5.93 -2.07
CA PHE A 208 7.93 6.48 -1.86
C PHE A 208 6.87 5.65 -2.56
N GLU A 209 5.80 5.32 -1.85
CA GLU A 209 4.56 4.87 -2.45
C GLU A 209 3.75 6.08 -2.91
N ILE A 210 3.40 6.06 -4.19
CA ILE A 210 2.53 7.03 -4.84
C ILE A 210 1.23 6.31 -5.17
N THR A 211 0.11 6.86 -4.72
CA THR A 211 -1.21 6.38 -5.13
C THR A 211 -1.95 7.47 -5.88
N ALA A 212 -2.37 7.16 -7.10
CA ALA A 212 -3.22 8.01 -7.93
C ALA A 212 -4.58 7.36 -8.10
N ARG A 213 -5.68 8.08 -7.84
CA ARG A 213 -7.06 7.56 -7.89
C ARG A 213 -7.95 8.44 -8.74
N LEU A 214 -8.74 7.81 -9.59
CA LEU A 214 -9.74 8.46 -10.44
C LEU A 214 -11.08 7.78 -10.22
N ASP A 215 -12.10 8.57 -9.89
CA ASP A 215 -13.49 8.14 -9.76
C ASP A 215 -14.38 9.12 -10.52
N ASP A 216 -14.72 8.76 -11.76
CA ASP A 216 -15.58 9.54 -12.64
C ASP A 216 -16.93 8.84 -12.82
N ARG A 217 -17.88 9.26 -11.99
CA ARG A 217 -19.26 8.76 -12.02
C ARG A 217 -19.99 9.12 -13.32
N THR A 218 -19.63 10.24 -13.96
CA THR A 218 -20.31 10.71 -15.17
C THR A 218 -19.98 9.83 -16.37
N ARG A 219 -18.71 9.41 -16.47
CA ARG A 219 -18.21 8.49 -17.51
C ARG A 219 -18.28 7.02 -17.09
N GLY A 220 -18.64 6.74 -15.84
CA GLY A 220 -18.70 5.39 -15.28
C GLY A 220 -17.31 4.72 -15.21
N VAL A 221 -16.25 5.51 -15.03
CA VAL A 221 -14.86 5.03 -15.04
C VAL A 221 -14.25 5.20 -13.66
N ARG A 222 -13.66 4.12 -13.16
CA ARG A 222 -12.98 4.06 -11.88
C ARG A 222 -11.61 3.42 -12.10
N ARG A 223 -10.54 4.14 -11.78
CA ARG A 223 -9.15 3.70 -11.94
C ARG A 223 -8.32 4.07 -10.71
N SER A 224 -7.22 3.36 -10.50
CA SER A 224 -6.27 3.65 -9.44
C SER A 224 -4.97 2.92 -9.68
N GLU A 225 -3.86 3.61 -9.51
CA GLU A 225 -2.52 3.04 -9.58
C GLU A 225 -1.77 3.29 -8.29
N ARG A 226 -0.95 2.31 -7.92
CA ARG A 226 0.00 2.33 -6.82
C ARG A 226 1.37 2.06 -7.42
N ALA A 227 2.24 3.05 -7.36
CA ALA A 227 3.62 2.94 -7.78
C ALA A 227 4.54 3.08 -6.58
N VAL A 228 5.61 2.30 -6.50
CA VAL A 228 6.70 2.58 -5.57
C VAL A 228 7.89 3.06 -6.38
N VAL A 229 8.39 4.24 -6.06
CA VAL A 229 9.53 4.86 -6.74
C VAL A 229 10.66 5.10 -5.75
N ARG A 230 11.91 4.99 -6.20
CA ARG A 230 13.10 5.37 -5.44
C ARG A 230 13.81 6.53 -6.09
N ILE A 231 14.08 7.58 -5.32
CA ILE A 231 14.88 8.73 -5.76
C ILE A 231 16.35 8.32 -5.75
N THR A 232 17.07 8.55 -6.85
CA THR A 232 18.46 8.05 -6.99
C THR A 232 19.51 9.10 -6.64
N GLY A 233 19.18 10.39 -6.80
CA GLY A 233 20.15 11.49 -6.77
C GLY A 233 20.99 11.64 -8.04
N ASP A 234 20.83 10.77 -9.05
CA ASP A 234 21.51 10.87 -10.35
C ASP A 234 20.66 11.71 -11.32
N PRO A 235 21.15 12.88 -11.78
CA PRO A 235 20.40 13.72 -12.73
C PRO A 235 20.03 13.02 -14.05
N SER A 236 20.80 12.00 -14.48
CA SER A 236 20.56 11.26 -15.72
C SER A 236 19.49 10.17 -15.56
N ASN A 237 19.30 9.70 -14.33
CA ASN A 237 18.31 8.70 -13.97
C ASN A 237 17.70 9.04 -12.60
N PRO A 238 16.91 10.11 -12.50
CA PRO A 238 16.56 10.75 -11.22
C PRO A 238 15.71 9.89 -10.29
N TYR A 239 15.03 8.88 -10.82
CA TYR A 239 14.26 7.93 -10.04
C TYR A 239 14.22 6.55 -10.73
N SER A 240 13.87 5.53 -9.97
CA SER A 240 13.58 4.18 -10.48
C SER A 240 12.20 3.74 -10.01
N VAL A 241 11.44 3.07 -10.88
CA VAL A 241 10.16 2.45 -10.51
C VAL A 241 10.44 1.04 -9.99
N LEU A 242 10.10 0.78 -8.74
CA LEU A 242 10.30 -0.52 -8.07
C LEU A 242 9.09 -1.44 -8.23
N SER A 243 7.89 -0.88 -8.21
CA SER A 243 6.65 -1.60 -8.46
C SER A 243 5.58 -0.69 -9.04
N PHE A 244 4.65 -1.28 -9.80
CA PHE A 244 3.51 -0.58 -10.37
C PHE A 244 2.33 -1.54 -10.46
N GLU A 245 1.25 -1.26 -9.73
CA GLU A 245 0.11 -2.16 -9.62
C GLU A 245 -1.21 -1.42 -9.29
N PRO A 246 -2.37 -2.02 -9.53
CA PRO A 246 -3.64 -1.42 -9.15
C PRO A 246 -3.77 -1.25 -7.62
N ALA A 247 -4.07 -0.04 -7.15
CA ALA A 247 -4.17 0.25 -5.70
C ALA A 247 -5.43 -0.34 -5.02
N ARG A 248 -6.58 -0.28 -5.72
CA ARG A 248 -7.90 -0.58 -5.14
C ARG A 248 -8.06 -1.97 -4.52
N PRO A 249 -7.62 -3.08 -5.15
CA PRO A 249 -7.81 -4.40 -4.55
C PRO A 249 -7.21 -4.50 -3.14
N LEU A 250 -6.02 -3.94 -2.94
CA LEU A 250 -5.35 -3.89 -1.65
C LEU A 250 -6.07 -2.98 -0.65
N GLU A 251 -6.42 -1.76 -1.08
CA GLU A 251 -7.11 -0.78 -0.22
C GLU A 251 -8.50 -1.26 0.22
N ASP A 252 -9.29 -1.79 -0.72
CA ASP A 252 -10.64 -2.25 -0.45
C ASP A 252 -10.61 -3.47 0.50
N ALA A 253 -9.58 -4.32 0.42
CA ALA A 253 -9.37 -5.43 1.36
C ALA A 253 -9.06 -4.90 2.77
N ALA A 254 -8.11 -3.98 2.90
CA ALA A 254 -7.75 -3.40 4.19
C ALA A 254 -8.92 -2.66 4.86
N VAL A 255 -9.68 -1.86 4.10
CA VAL A 255 -10.86 -1.13 4.60
C VAL A 255 -11.93 -2.07 5.15
N ARG A 256 -12.12 -3.25 4.54
CA ARG A 256 -13.09 -4.25 5.02
C ARG A 256 -12.60 -4.99 6.26
N SER A 257 -11.29 -5.21 6.37
CA SER A 257 -10.72 -6.14 7.34
C SER A 257 -10.25 -5.46 8.63
N CYS A 258 -9.77 -4.21 8.55
CA CYS A 258 -9.22 -3.49 9.68
C CYS A 258 -10.28 -3.09 10.72
N PRO A 259 -9.89 -3.03 12.01
CA PRO A 259 -10.73 -2.43 13.05
C PRO A 259 -11.10 -1.00 12.67
N LYS A 260 -12.38 -0.64 12.83
CA LYS A 260 -12.79 0.75 12.63
C LYS A 260 -12.16 1.62 13.71
N LEU A 261 -11.56 2.71 13.29
CA LEU A 261 -11.00 3.69 14.22
C LEU A 261 -12.18 4.40 14.87
N VAL A 262 -12.48 4.05 16.13
CA VAL A 262 -13.48 4.78 16.90
C VAL A 262 -12.91 6.17 17.12
N THR A 263 -13.39 7.16 16.37
CA THR A 263 -13.22 8.55 16.76
C THR A 263 -13.96 8.70 18.08
N ALA A 264 -13.22 8.88 19.18
CA ALA A 264 -13.78 9.48 20.38
C ALA A 264 -14.34 10.85 19.97
N GLN A 265 -15.61 10.88 19.62
CA GLN A 265 -16.37 12.11 19.46
C GLN A 265 -16.53 12.70 20.86
N ALA A 266 -16.21 13.99 20.94
CA ALA A 266 -16.43 14.83 22.10
C ALA A 266 -17.80 14.52 22.73
N ARG A 267 -17.78 14.23 24.03
CA ARG A 267 -19.00 14.34 24.84
C ARG A 267 -19.38 15.83 24.95
N PRO A 268 -20.68 16.15 24.95
CA PRO A 268 -21.17 17.53 25.00
C PRO A 268 -20.74 18.26 26.26
#